data_AF-A0A821HNA9-F1
#
_entry.id   AF-A0A821HNA9-F1
#
_cell.length_a   1.000
_cell.length_b   1.000
_cell.length_c   1.000
_cell.angle_alpha   90.00
_cell.angle_beta   90.00
_cell.angle_gamma   90.00
#
_symmetry.space_group_name_H-M   'P 1'
#
loop_
_entity.id
_entity.type
_entity.pdbx_description
1 polymer ?
#
loop_
_entity_poly.entity_id
_entity_poly.type
_entity_poly.pdbx_seq_one_letter_code
_entity_poly.pdbx_strand_id
1 'polypeptide(L)'
;LDTIRKLASIVLKENVFVYDKKIYKQVLGGAMGSSFTLTLANIFMWKWQKEFVRRQDMTGEFYGRYIDDIFMTWNKSEKSLKDLLHEANTWHPNIKLEYKISTSLPFLDVLLTNNAGTLSTSLYHKPAAEPYVVPYISDHPRHTFGNVIQTSLIRAMRYSSTFEIFNNEQCRIKLTLLLNGYPSPFIEKQYRKFFSDHITSTSLLPFIDDEKQFFLLRNKLLDQPTYLQSQAALSATTADIDNDQVDEPQHLQTKPDDDKTKKTKDYEKKLIVHYTHEKRFQSLKRDMHRVYDNVFKDTP
;
A
#
# COMPACT_ATOMS: atom_id res chain seq x y z
N LEU A 1 -27.01 17.85 -0.72
CA LEU A 1 -25.98 18.07 0.34
C LEU A 1 -26.57 17.95 1.75
N ASP A 2 -27.69 18.62 2.05
CA ASP A 2 -28.24 18.64 3.42
C ASP A 2 -28.75 17.28 3.92
N THR A 3 -29.32 16.46 3.03
CA THR A 3 -29.69 15.08 3.37
C THR A 3 -28.48 14.25 3.84
N ILE A 4 -27.35 14.38 3.14
CA ILE A 4 -26.10 13.69 3.51
C ILE A 4 -25.62 14.17 4.88
N ARG A 5 -25.65 15.49 5.14
CA ARG A 5 -25.29 16.05 6.46
C ARG A 5 -26.20 15.54 7.58
N LYS A 6 -27.50 15.45 7.33
CA LYS A 6 -28.48 14.92 8.30
C LYS A 6 -28.20 13.45 8.61
N LEU A 7 -28.05 12.61 7.58
CA LEU A 7 -27.75 11.19 7.76
C LEU A 7 -26.39 10.97 8.45
N ALA A 8 -25.36 11.71 8.04
CA ALA A 8 -24.05 11.70 8.69
C ALA A 8 -24.14 12.07 10.17
N SER A 9 -24.92 13.11 10.51
CA SER A 9 -25.13 13.52 11.89
C SER A 9 -25.83 12.43 12.70
N ILE A 10 -26.77 11.70 12.12
CA ILE A 10 -27.43 10.58 12.82
C ILE A 10 -26.42 9.46 13.07
N VAL A 11 -25.65 9.05 12.06
CA VAL A 11 -24.65 7.98 12.20
C VAL A 11 -23.59 8.31 13.25
N LEU A 12 -23.12 9.55 13.29
CA LEU A 12 -22.10 9.97 14.25
C LEU A 12 -22.65 10.23 15.65
N LYS A 13 -23.86 10.80 15.77
CA LYS A 13 -24.41 11.23 17.06
C LYS A 13 -25.29 10.19 17.71
N GLU A 14 -25.94 9.29 16.98
CA GLU A 14 -26.86 8.28 17.52
C GLU A 14 -26.25 6.88 17.53
N ASN A 15 -24.94 6.82 17.78
CA ASN A 15 -24.20 5.58 17.86
C ASN A 15 -24.22 5.02 19.30
N VAL A 16 -24.98 3.94 19.48
CA VAL A 16 -25.23 3.29 20.78
C VAL A 16 -24.84 1.81 20.67
N PHE A 17 -24.15 1.30 21.68
CA PHE A 17 -23.75 -0.11 21.75
C PHE A 17 -23.95 -0.67 23.17
N VAL A 18 -24.02 -2.00 23.26
CA VAL A 18 -24.18 -2.71 24.53
C VAL A 18 -22.86 -3.39 24.89
N TYR A 19 -22.39 -3.16 26.11
CA TYR A 19 -21.24 -3.85 26.69
C TYR A 19 -21.55 -4.17 28.16
N ASP A 20 -21.24 -5.38 28.61
CA ASP A 20 -21.51 -5.83 29.99
C ASP A 20 -22.94 -5.51 30.49
N LYS A 21 -23.95 -5.83 29.66
CA LYS A 21 -25.38 -5.57 29.91
C LYS A 21 -25.75 -4.09 30.15
N LYS A 22 -24.85 -3.15 29.86
CA LYS A 22 -25.07 -1.70 29.94
C LYS A 22 -25.08 -1.09 28.55
N ILE A 23 -25.87 -0.04 28.39
CA ILE A 23 -26.00 0.72 27.15
C ILE A 23 -25.05 1.91 27.21
N TYR A 24 -24.21 2.05 26.19
CA TYR A 24 -23.25 3.13 26.05
C TYR A 24 -23.51 3.90 24.76
N LYS A 25 -23.34 5.22 24.81
CA LYS A 25 -23.39 6.11 23.64
C LYS A 25 -21.97 6.59 23.33
N GLN A 26 -21.53 6.40 22.09
CA GLN A 26 -20.22 6.90 21.67
C GLN A 26 -20.26 8.43 21.55
N VAL A 27 -19.42 9.12 22.32
CA VAL A 27 -19.39 10.60 22.38
C VAL A 27 -18.33 11.18 21.45
N LEU A 28 -17.23 10.46 21.21
CA LEU A 28 -16.12 10.88 20.38
C LEU A 28 -15.72 9.77 19.39
N GLY A 29 -15.48 10.16 18.14
CA GLY A 29 -15.22 9.23 17.03
C GLY A 29 -16.51 8.63 16.45
N GLY A 30 -16.36 7.65 15.56
CA GLY A 30 -17.48 6.88 15.02
C GLY A 30 -17.33 5.38 15.29
N ALA A 31 -18.34 4.60 14.93
CA ALA A 31 -18.34 3.16 15.13
C ALA A 31 -17.20 2.49 14.35
N MET A 32 -16.40 1.68 15.02
CA MET A 32 -15.47 0.78 14.35
C MET A 32 -16.25 -0.22 13.47
N GLY A 33 -15.74 -0.47 12.26
CA GLY A 33 -16.40 -1.34 11.27
C GLY A 33 -17.45 -0.65 10.40
N SER A 34 -17.82 0.60 10.67
CA SER A 34 -18.64 1.40 9.76
C SER A 34 -17.81 1.91 8.59
N SER A 35 -18.19 1.55 7.36
CA SER A 35 -17.56 2.05 6.12
C SER A 35 -17.59 3.58 6.03
N PHE A 36 -18.71 4.19 6.43
CA PHE A 36 -18.86 5.64 6.48
C PHE A 36 -17.90 6.31 7.46
N THR A 37 -17.74 5.73 8.66
CA THR A 37 -16.81 6.25 9.67
C THR A 37 -15.37 6.19 9.18
N LEU A 38 -14.97 5.12 8.46
CA LEU A 38 -13.64 5.01 7.86
C LEU A 38 -13.38 6.12 6.83
N THR A 39 -14.37 6.45 5.99
CA THR A 39 -14.25 7.56 5.02
C THR A 39 -14.08 8.90 5.74
N LEU A 40 -14.87 9.15 6.79
CA LEU A 40 -14.76 10.38 7.58
C LEU A 40 -13.42 10.49 8.31
N ALA A 41 -12.94 9.40 8.91
CA ALA A 41 -11.62 9.35 9.53
C ALA A 41 -10.53 9.69 8.52
N ASN A 42 -10.61 9.15 7.30
CA ASN A 42 -9.67 9.48 6.23
C ASN A 42 -9.68 10.95 5.83
N ILE A 43 -10.85 11.58 5.75
CA ILE A 43 -11.01 13.02 5.47
C ILE A 43 -10.43 13.87 6.61
N PHE A 44 -10.76 13.51 7.85
CA PHE A 44 -10.26 14.20 9.04
C PHE A 44 -8.73 14.14 9.12
N MET A 45 -8.17 12.94 8.97
CA MET A 45 -6.72 12.73 8.96
C MET A 45 -6.05 13.38 7.75
N TRP A 46 -6.75 13.49 6.61
CA TRP A 46 -6.23 14.23 5.44
C TRP A 46 -6.05 15.72 5.77
N LYS A 47 -7.01 16.34 6.45
CA LYS A 47 -6.90 17.74 6.90
C LYS A 47 -5.74 17.92 7.88
N TRP A 48 -5.58 16.98 8.82
CA TRP A 48 -4.50 17.04 9.81
C TRP A 48 -3.12 16.83 9.16
N GLN A 49 -2.95 15.84 8.27
CA GLN A 49 -1.65 15.56 7.64
C GLN A 49 -1.24 16.58 6.57
N LYS A 50 -2.15 17.46 6.15
CA LYS A 50 -1.89 18.50 5.15
C LYS A 50 -0.64 19.31 5.50
N GLU A 51 -0.45 19.61 6.79
CA GLU A 51 0.69 20.38 7.27
C GLU A 51 2.02 19.60 7.22
N PHE A 52 2.00 18.28 7.41
CA PHE A 52 3.17 17.43 7.19
C PHE A 52 3.63 17.49 5.73
N VAL A 53 2.70 17.23 4.83
CA VAL A 53 2.97 17.17 3.39
C VAL A 53 3.46 18.53 2.90
N ARG A 54 2.90 19.63 3.39
CA ARG A 54 3.36 20.99 3.04
C ARG A 54 4.82 21.26 3.43
N ARG A 55 5.32 20.65 4.50
CA ARG A 55 6.68 20.86 5.02
C ARG A 55 7.72 19.90 4.45
N GLN A 56 7.27 18.84 3.77
CA GLN A 56 8.12 17.97 2.99
C GLN A 56 8.57 18.67 1.71
N ASP A 57 9.80 18.40 1.28
CA ASP A 57 10.29 18.86 0.00
C ASP A 57 9.69 17.95 -1.10
N MET A 58 8.99 18.55 -2.07
CA MET A 58 8.34 17.82 -3.17
C MET A 58 9.32 16.97 -4.01
N THR A 59 10.63 17.25 -3.93
CA THR A 59 11.66 16.55 -4.67
C THR A 59 12.45 15.62 -3.75
N GLY A 60 12.19 14.32 -3.83
CA GLY A 60 13.01 13.28 -3.22
C GLY A 60 12.59 12.83 -1.82
N GLU A 61 11.51 13.38 -1.25
CA GLU A 61 10.87 12.85 -0.04
C GLU A 61 9.61 12.05 -0.40
N PHE A 62 9.29 11.06 0.42
CA PHE A 62 8.11 10.21 0.29
C PHE A 62 7.25 10.39 1.54
N TYR A 63 5.94 10.53 1.34
CA TYR A 63 4.94 10.48 2.39
C TYR A 63 3.85 9.46 2.00
N GLY A 64 3.58 8.51 2.89
CA GLY A 64 2.51 7.53 2.72
C GLY A 64 1.76 7.32 4.02
N ARG A 65 0.42 7.26 3.93
CA ARG A 65 -0.45 6.89 5.05
C ARG A 65 -1.31 5.69 4.68
N TYR A 66 -1.37 4.70 5.55
CA TYR A 66 -2.33 3.61 5.51
C TYR A 66 -3.19 3.64 6.77
N ILE A 67 -4.41 4.17 6.66
CA ILE A 67 -5.33 4.39 7.78
C ILE A 67 -4.62 5.21 8.88
N ASP A 68 -4.14 4.55 9.94
CA ASP A 68 -3.49 5.17 11.09
C ASP A 68 -1.95 5.11 11.02
N ASP A 69 -1.38 4.27 10.15
CA ASP A 69 0.07 4.12 9.99
C ASP A 69 0.62 5.15 8.99
N ILE A 70 1.68 5.86 9.38
CA ILE A 70 2.36 6.84 8.53
C ILE A 70 3.81 6.38 8.31
N PHE A 71 4.28 6.47 7.07
CA PHE A 71 5.68 6.35 6.72
C PHE A 71 6.12 7.58 5.92
N MET A 72 7.24 8.15 6.31
CA MET A 72 7.83 9.29 5.60
C MET A 72 9.35 9.18 5.53
N THR A 73 9.94 9.72 4.45
CA THR A 73 11.38 9.98 4.38
C THR A 73 11.65 11.45 4.63
N TRP A 74 12.84 11.75 5.16
CA TRP A 74 13.24 13.11 5.51
C TRP A 74 14.69 13.33 5.11
N ASN A 75 14.94 14.35 4.30
CA ASN A 75 16.25 14.64 3.71
C ASN A 75 16.99 15.79 4.44
N LYS A 76 16.35 16.42 5.44
CA LYS A 76 16.95 17.46 6.29
C LYS A 76 17.52 16.84 7.58
N SER A 77 17.99 17.67 8.50
CA SER A 77 18.58 17.19 9.76
C SER A 77 17.58 16.42 10.62
N GLU A 78 18.03 15.39 11.32
CA GLU A 78 17.20 14.64 12.27
C GLU A 78 16.59 15.55 13.35
N LYS A 79 17.31 16.61 13.76
CA LYS A 79 16.79 17.61 14.69
C LYS A 79 15.54 18.30 14.15
N SER A 80 15.58 18.78 12.90
CA SER A 80 14.41 19.41 12.27
C SER A 80 13.21 18.47 12.16
N LEU A 81 13.44 17.17 11.95
CA LEU A 81 12.38 16.16 11.94
C LEU A 81 11.76 16.01 13.33
N LYS A 82 12.59 15.92 14.38
CA LYS A 82 12.12 15.81 15.77
C LYS A 82 11.31 17.04 16.19
N ASP A 83 11.77 18.23 15.81
CA ASP A 83 11.07 19.49 16.09
C ASP A 83 9.69 19.50 15.41
N LEU A 84 9.62 19.08 14.14
CA LEU A 84 8.36 18.93 13.41
C LEU A 84 7.40 17.91 14.06
N LEU A 85 7.91 16.74 14.47
CA LEU A 85 7.09 15.69 15.09
C LEU A 85 6.59 16.11 16.48
N HIS A 86 7.39 16.88 17.23
CA HIS A 86 6.95 17.45 18.50
C HIS A 86 5.85 18.50 18.29
N GLU A 87 6.02 19.40 17.32
CA GLU A 87 5.00 20.37 16.94
C GLU A 87 3.70 19.69 16.49
N ALA A 88 3.80 18.62 15.69
CA ALA A 88 2.65 17.90 15.18
C ALA A 88 1.77 17.27 16.28
N ASN A 89 2.39 16.85 17.37
CA ASN A 89 1.69 16.37 18.57
C ASN A 89 0.88 17.47 19.29
N THR A 90 1.06 18.74 18.94
CA THR A 90 0.29 19.87 19.49
C THR A 90 -0.86 20.32 18.59
N TRP A 91 -0.91 19.85 17.33
CA TRP A 91 -1.90 20.31 16.36
C TRP A 91 -3.34 19.90 16.69
N HIS A 92 -3.52 18.80 17.42
CA HIS A 92 -4.85 18.34 17.82
C HIS A 92 -4.81 17.60 19.16
N PRO A 93 -5.68 17.92 20.13
CA PRO A 93 -5.61 17.36 21.48
C PRO A 93 -5.86 15.85 21.55
N ASN A 94 -6.58 15.30 20.57
CA ASN A 94 -6.92 13.87 20.51
C ASN A 94 -6.08 13.06 19.52
N ILE A 95 -5.03 13.65 18.93
CA ILE A 95 -4.11 12.92 18.04
C ILE A 95 -2.75 12.90 18.72
N LYS A 96 -2.22 11.70 18.93
CA LYS A 96 -0.88 11.49 19.49
C LYS A 96 -0.07 10.63 18.53
N LEU A 97 1.04 11.15 18.08
CA LEU A 97 2.01 10.47 17.24
C LEU A 97 3.02 9.73 18.10
N GLU A 98 3.06 8.42 17.91
CA GLU A 98 4.16 7.58 18.32
C GLU A 98 5.03 7.33 17.09
N TYR A 99 6.30 7.74 17.16
CA TYR A 99 7.19 7.69 16.01
C TYR A 99 8.50 6.99 16.34
N LYS A 100 9.09 6.38 15.31
CA LYS A 100 10.42 5.80 15.36
C LYS A 100 11.21 6.32 14.17
N ILE A 101 12.41 6.84 14.42
CA ILE A 101 13.33 7.32 13.38
C ILE A 101 14.46 6.29 13.29
N SER A 102 14.69 5.75 12.10
CA SER A 102 15.78 4.82 11.84
C SER A 102 16.08 4.76 10.35
N THR A 103 17.25 4.22 10.00
CA THR A 103 17.61 3.87 8.63
C THR A 103 16.84 2.65 8.13
N SER A 104 16.36 1.78 9.02
CA SER A 104 15.56 0.61 8.69
C SER A 104 14.31 0.55 9.56
N LEU A 105 13.13 0.59 8.93
CA LEU A 105 11.84 0.61 9.62
C LEU A 105 10.82 -0.31 8.94
N PRO A 106 10.05 -1.08 9.73
CA PRO A 106 8.89 -1.77 9.21
C PRO A 106 7.75 -0.78 8.95
N PHE A 107 7.06 -0.97 7.83
CA PHE A 107 5.79 -0.34 7.52
C PHE A 107 4.86 -1.40 6.91
N LEU A 108 3.79 -1.73 7.63
CA LEU A 108 2.91 -2.86 7.33
C LEU A 108 3.72 -4.17 7.22
N ASP A 109 3.64 -4.82 6.06
CA ASP A 109 4.33 -6.07 5.74
C ASP A 109 5.72 -5.86 5.11
N VAL A 110 6.20 -4.61 4.99
CA VAL A 110 7.44 -4.29 4.28
C VAL A 110 8.45 -3.70 5.23
N LEU A 111 9.68 -4.19 5.19
CA LEU A 111 10.82 -3.58 5.85
C LEU A 111 11.51 -2.66 4.83
N LEU A 112 11.52 -1.37 5.11
CA LEU A 112 12.21 -0.38 4.28
C LEU A 112 13.57 -0.07 4.89
N THR A 113 14.62 -0.17 4.10
CA THR A 113 15.99 0.14 4.53
C THR A 113 16.63 1.15 3.59
N ASN A 114 17.08 2.27 4.16
CA ASN A 114 17.77 3.33 3.46
C ASN A 114 19.26 3.01 3.30
N ASN A 115 19.67 2.74 2.07
CA ASN A 115 21.06 2.51 1.67
C ASN A 115 21.62 3.79 1.05
N ALA A 116 22.07 4.72 1.90
CA ALA A 116 22.71 5.97 1.49
C ALA A 116 21.92 6.78 0.44
N GLY A 117 20.59 6.89 0.62
CA GLY A 117 19.68 7.61 -0.27
C GLY A 117 18.87 6.72 -1.21
N THR A 118 19.17 5.42 -1.28
CA THR A 118 18.38 4.44 -2.03
C THR A 118 17.57 3.58 -1.09
N LEU A 119 16.23 3.60 -1.20
CA LEU A 119 15.37 2.72 -0.42
C LEU A 119 15.38 1.31 -1.02
N SER A 120 15.76 0.33 -0.20
CA SER A 120 15.58 -1.09 -0.45
C SER A 120 14.38 -1.60 0.35
N THR A 121 13.74 -2.64 -0.17
CA THR A 121 12.56 -3.25 0.44
C THR A 121 12.76 -4.74 0.62
N SER A 122 12.26 -5.27 1.73
CA SER A 122 12.14 -6.70 1.98
C SER A 122 10.84 -7.00 2.73
N LEU A 123 10.48 -8.28 2.83
CA LEU A 123 9.33 -8.71 3.62
C LEU A 123 9.64 -8.57 5.11
N TYR A 124 8.79 -7.89 5.87
CA TYR A 124 8.97 -7.74 7.31
C TYR A 124 8.43 -8.95 8.07
N HIS A 125 9.26 -9.51 8.95
CA HIS A 125 8.88 -10.57 9.88
C HIS A 125 8.94 -10.02 11.30
N LYS A 126 7.81 -10.08 12.01
CA LYS A 126 7.78 -9.70 13.42
C LYS A 126 8.71 -10.64 14.20
N PRO A 127 9.63 -10.13 15.05
CA PRO A 127 10.58 -10.97 15.78
C PRO A 127 9.93 -12.05 16.65
N ALA A 128 8.73 -11.77 17.18
CA ALA A 128 7.95 -12.70 17.98
C ALA A 128 6.99 -13.58 17.16
N ALA A 129 6.91 -13.41 15.84
CA ALA A 129 6.06 -14.25 15.02
C ALA A 129 6.73 -15.61 14.82
N GLU A 130 6.09 -16.65 15.34
CA GLU A 130 6.44 -18.01 14.98
C GLU A 130 6.21 -18.23 13.48
N PRO A 131 7.02 -19.06 12.81
CA PRO A 131 6.84 -19.42 11.40
C PRO A 131 5.65 -20.38 11.26
N TYR A 132 4.49 -19.96 11.70
CA TYR A 132 3.26 -20.73 11.64
C TYR A 132 2.49 -20.37 10.37
N VAL A 133 2.21 -21.40 9.57
CA VAL A 133 1.25 -21.34 8.48
C VAL A 133 0.25 -22.47 8.67
N VAL A 134 -0.84 -22.50 7.90
CA VAL A 134 -1.86 -23.55 8.01
C VAL A 134 -1.19 -24.94 7.94
N PRO A 135 -1.20 -25.75 9.01
CA PRO A 135 -0.48 -27.02 9.02
C PRO A 135 -1.03 -27.97 7.97
N TYR A 136 -0.17 -28.69 7.26
CA TYR A 136 -0.60 -29.53 6.12
C TYR A 136 -1.53 -30.68 6.52
N ILE A 137 -1.48 -31.10 7.78
CA ILE A 137 -2.33 -32.13 8.37
C ILE A 137 -3.73 -31.63 8.76
N SER A 138 -3.98 -30.32 8.70
CA SER A 138 -5.28 -29.75 9.04
C SER A 138 -6.34 -30.08 7.99
N ASP A 139 -7.61 -30.05 8.39
CA ASP A 139 -8.76 -30.38 7.53
C ASP A 139 -9.19 -29.21 6.63
N HIS A 140 -8.24 -28.61 5.92
CA HIS A 140 -8.51 -27.55 4.95
C HIS A 140 -8.56 -28.12 3.53
N PRO A 141 -9.35 -27.51 2.63
CA PRO A 141 -9.34 -27.88 1.22
C PRO A 141 -7.94 -27.83 0.60
N ARG A 142 -7.64 -28.77 -0.29
CA ARG A 142 -6.28 -28.91 -0.87
C ARG A 142 -5.77 -27.65 -1.59
N HIS A 143 -6.68 -26.85 -2.15
CA HIS A 143 -6.33 -25.60 -2.82
C HIS A 143 -5.80 -24.53 -1.83
N THR A 144 -6.24 -24.54 -0.57
CA THR A 144 -5.78 -23.59 0.47
C THR A 144 -4.29 -23.72 0.70
N PHE A 145 -3.77 -24.95 0.81
CA PHE A 145 -2.33 -25.19 0.97
C PHE A 145 -1.52 -24.70 -0.23
N GLY A 146 -2.05 -24.88 -1.45
CA GLY A 146 -1.44 -24.32 -2.66
C GLY A 146 -1.42 -22.79 -2.61
N ASN A 147 -2.53 -22.16 -2.24
CA ASN A 147 -2.68 -20.71 -2.16
C ASN A 147 -1.74 -20.09 -1.12
N VAL A 148 -1.50 -20.75 0.03
CA VAL A 148 -0.49 -20.30 1.00
C VAL A 148 0.87 -20.13 0.32
N ILE A 149 1.32 -21.14 -0.44
CA ILE A 149 2.61 -21.11 -1.15
C ILE A 149 2.61 -20.02 -2.23
N GLN A 150 1.57 -19.97 -3.07
CA GLN A 150 1.47 -18.99 -4.16
C GLN A 150 1.47 -17.55 -3.62
N THR A 151 0.68 -17.26 -2.60
CA THR A 151 0.58 -15.91 -2.02
C THR A 151 1.87 -15.50 -1.30
N SER A 152 2.54 -16.41 -0.60
CA SER A 152 3.87 -16.16 -0.01
C SER A 152 4.92 -15.82 -1.07
N LEU A 153 4.95 -16.56 -2.20
CA LEU A 153 5.87 -16.29 -3.30
C LEU A 153 5.58 -14.96 -4.00
N ILE A 154 4.30 -14.63 -4.25
CA ILE A 154 3.91 -13.33 -4.80
C ILE A 154 4.37 -12.19 -3.90
N ARG A 155 4.16 -12.31 -2.57
CA ARG A 155 4.59 -11.30 -1.60
C ARG A 155 6.11 -11.16 -1.58
N ALA A 156 6.85 -12.28 -1.54
CA ALA A 156 8.30 -12.26 -1.58
C ALA A 156 8.83 -11.59 -2.86
N MET A 157 8.28 -11.93 -4.03
CA MET A 157 8.66 -11.30 -5.31
C MET A 157 8.39 -9.79 -5.32
N ARG A 158 7.22 -9.36 -4.82
CA ARG A 158 6.82 -7.95 -4.84
C ARG A 158 7.64 -7.10 -3.89
N TYR A 159 7.90 -7.60 -2.69
CA TYR A 159 8.50 -6.80 -1.62
C TYR A 159 10.01 -6.90 -1.55
N SER A 160 10.64 -7.84 -2.25
CA SER A 160 12.10 -7.90 -2.33
C SER A 160 12.61 -6.92 -3.40
N SER A 161 13.52 -6.03 -3.05
CA SER A 161 14.13 -5.10 -4.00
C SER A 161 15.27 -5.73 -4.82
N THR A 162 15.95 -6.72 -4.27
CA THR A 162 17.07 -7.41 -4.93
C THR A 162 16.81 -8.90 -5.03
N PHE A 163 17.49 -9.55 -5.98
CA PHE A 163 17.41 -10.99 -6.17
C PHE A 163 17.92 -11.77 -4.94
N GLU A 164 18.97 -11.28 -4.28
CA GLU A 164 19.50 -11.90 -3.06
C GLU A 164 18.49 -11.89 -1.92
N ILE A 165 17.81 -10.76 -1.68
CA ILE A 165 16.74 -10.66 -0.67
C ILE A 165 15.61 -11.65 -0.99
N PHE A 166 15.24 -11.76 -2.26
CA PHE A 166 14.22 -12.70 -2.70
C PHE A 166 14.62 -14.15 -2.43
N ASN A 167 15.85 -14.55 -2.78
CA ASN A 167 16.33 -15.93 -2.55
C ASN A 167 16.35 -16.28 -1.06
N ASN A 168 16.77 -15.35 -0.20
CA ASN A 168 16.73 -15.54 1.25
C ASN A 168 15.29 -15.74 1.75
N GLU A 169 14.34 -14.96 1.24
CA GLU A 169 12.92 -15.14 1.57
C GLU A 169 12.34 -16.44 1.03
N GLN A 170 12.75 -16.91 -0.15
CA GLN A 170 12.34 -18.22 -0.68
C GLN A 170 12.80 -19.37 0.21
N CYS A 171 14.06 -19.33 0.66
CA CYS A 171 14.60 -20.30 1.61
C CYS A 171 13.79 -20.31 2.91
N ARG A 172 13.47 -19.13 3.43
CA ARG A 172 12.68 -18.96 4.66
C ARG A 172 11.25 -19.50 4.49
N ILE A 173 10.60 -19.24 3.36
CA ILE A 173 9.28 -19.80 3.01
C ILE A 173 9.34 -21.33 2.97
N LYS A 174 10.34 -21.89 2.26
CA LYS A 174 10.49 -23.34 2.14
C LYS A 174 10.70 -24.00 3.51
N LEU A 175 11.56 -23.42 4.34
CA LEU A 175 11.78 -23.90 5.71
C LEU A 175 10.49 -23.84 6.55
N THR A 176 9.76 -22.73 6.46
CA THR A 176 8.48 -22.54 7.15
C THR A 176 7.47 -23.62 6.75
N LEU A 177 7.32 -23.90 5.45
CA LEU A 177 6.41 -24.93 4.95
C LEU A 177 6.79 -26.34 5.44
N LEU A 178 8.08 -26.66 5.44
CA LEU A 178 8.58 -27.95 5.94
C LEU A 178 8.29 -28.12 7.44
N LEU A 179 8.50 -27.07 8.25
CA LEU A 179 8.19 -27.07 9.68
C LEU A 179 6.68 -27.26 9.96
N ASN A 180 5.81 -26.84 9.04
CA ASN A 180 4.37 -27.01 9.13
C ASN A 180 3.86 -28.30 8.44
N GLY A 181 4.76 -29.24 8.14
CA GLY A 181 4.43 -30.59 7.67
C GLY A 181 4.09 -30.71 6.19
N TYR A 182 4.39 -29.70 5.36
CA TYR A 182 4.15 -29.76 3.92
C TYR A 182 5.12 -30.76 3.26
N PRO A 183 4.65 -31.72 2.45
CA PRO A 183 5.52 -32.64 1.73
C PRO A 183 6.41 -31.90 0.73
N SER A 184 7.70 -32.19 0.72
CA SER A 184 8.65 -31.59 -0.24
C SER A 184 8.19 -31.71 -1.70
N PRO A 185 7.69 -32.86 -2.20
CA PRO A 185 7.19 -32.96 -3.57
C PRO A 185 6.03 -32.00 -3.87
N PHE A 186 5.18 -31.72 -2.87
CA PHE A 186 4.07 -30.77 -3.01
C PHE A 186 4.59 -29.34 -3.09
N ILE A 187 5.56 -28.97 -2.24
CA ILE A 187 6.20 -27.65 -2.25
C ILE A 187 6.85 -27.40 -3.63
N GLU A 188 7.67 -28.34 -4.10
CA GLU A 188 8.36 -28.24 -5.40
C GLU A 188 7.37 -28.11 -6.57
N LYS A 189 6.27 -28.86 -6.53
CA LYS A 189 5.20 -28.75 -7.52
C LYS A 189 4.58 -27.34 -7.54
N GLN A 190 4.35 -26.74 -6.38
CA GLN A 190 3.76 -25.39 -6.31
C GLN A 190 4.75 -24.30 -6.72
N TYR A 191 6.03 -24.43 -6.39
CA TYR A 191 7.07 -23.52 -6.89
C TYR A 191 7.15 -23.59 -8.41
N ARG A 192 7.21 -24.80 -8.99
CA ARG A 192 7.19 -25.00 -10.46
C ARG A 192 5.98 -24.33 -11.10
N LYS A 193 4.79 -24.52 -10.51
CA LYS A 193 3.56 -23.89 -10.97
C LYS A 193 3.64 -22.35 -10.94
N PHE A 194 4.13 -21.78 -9.85
CA PHE A 194 4.27 -20.32 -9.72
C PHE A 194 5.13 -19.74 -10.86
N PHE A 195 6.30 -20.33 -11.09
CA PHE A 195 7.21 -19.87 -12.13
C PHE A 195 6.71 -20.17 -13.54
N SER A 196 6.09 -21.33 -13.80
CA SER A 196 5.52 -21.62 -15.11
C SER A 196 4.39 -20.68 -15.50
N ASP A 197 3.55 -20.30 -14.54
CA ASP A 197 2.42 -19.41 -14.77
C ASP A 197 2.89 -17.99 -15.12
N HIS A 198 4.13 -17.63 -14.76
CA HIS A 198 4.60 -16.24 -14.82
C HIS A 198 5.83 -16.00 -15.72
N ILE A 199 6.70 -16.99 -15.93
CA ILE A 199 7.90 -16.95 -16.79
C ILE A 199 7.60 -17.69 -18.10
N THR A 200 7.67 -16.99 -19.24
CA THR A 200 7.46 -17.59 -20.56
C THR A 200 8.68 -18.44 -20.98
N SER A 201 8.61 -19.74 -20.70
CA SER A 201 9.28 -20.87 -21.37
C SER A 201 10.58 -20.58 -22.16
N THR A 202 11.73 -20.53 -21.49
CA THR A 202 13.03 -20.89 -22.13
C THR A 202 14.07 -21.47 -21.16
N SER A 203 13.82 -21.42 -19.85
CA SER A 203 14.68 -22.06 -18.85
C SER A 203 14.19 -23.48 -18.56
N LEU A 204 15.07 -24.48 -18.72
CA LEU A 204 14.82 -25.87 -18.30
C LEU A 204 14.91 -26.06 -16.78
N LEU A 205 15.10 -24.98 -16.02
CA LEU A 205 15.05 -24.99 -14.55
C LEU A 205 13.88 -24.14 -14.06
N PRO A 206 13.08 -24.64 -13.10
CA PRO A 206 11.92 -23.95 -12.55
C PRO A 206 12.28 -22.89 -11.52
N PHE A 207 13.55 -22.50 -11.43
CA PHE A 207 14.07 -21.55 -10.46
C PHE A 207 14.48 -20.28 -11.20
N ILE A 208 14.38 -19.16 -10.51
CA ILE A 208 14.99 -17.92 -10.99
C ILE A 208 16.46 -18.03 -10.61
N ASP A 209 17.30 -18.19 -11.62
CA ASP A 209 18.74 -18.34 -11.43
C ASP A 209 19.48 -17.03 -11.81
N ASP A 210 18.74 -16.08 -12.39
CA ASP A 210 19.27 -14.86 -12.99
C ASP A 210 18.51 -13.62 -12.48
N GLU A 211 19.27 -12.58 -12.17
CA GLU A 211 18.77 -11.31 -11.66
C GLU A 211 17.87 -10.60 -12.68
N LYS A 212 18.12 -10.76 -14.00
CA LYS A 212 17.25 -10.16 -15.03
C LYS A 212 15.88 -10.82 -15.06
N GLN A 213 15.81 -12.14 -14.90
CA GLN A 213 14.55 -12.89 -14.81
C GLN A 213 13.75 -12.47 -13.58
N PHE A 214 14.43 -12.27 -12.44
CA PHE A 214 13.82 -11.71 -11.24
C PHE A 214 13.17 -10.35 -11.52
N PHE A 215 13.90 -9.38 -12.07
CA PHE A 215 13.37 -8.05 -12.32
C PHE A 215 12.25 -8.03 -13.34
N LEU A 216 12.35 -8.83 -14.41
CA LEU A 216 11.30 -8.97 -15.41
C LEU A 216 9.99 -9.47 -14.76
N LEU A 217 10.11 -10.52 -13.95
CA LEU A 217 8.96 -11.12 -13.27
C LEU A 217 8.38 -10.20 -12.20
N ARG A 218 9.25 -9.57 -11.40
CA ARG A 218 8.86 -8.59 -10.38
C ARG A 218 8.08 -7.45 -11.02
N ASN A 219 8.56 -6.87 -12.11
CA ASN A 219 7.87 -5.78 -12.80
C ASN A 219 6.49 -6.21 -13.34
N LYS A 220 6.37 -7.43 -13.85
CA LYS A 220 5.07 -8.00 -14.27
C LYS A 220 4.11 -8.16 -13.09
N LEU A 221 4.61 -8.56 -11.92
CA LEU A 221 3.82 -8.85 -10.73
C LEU A 221 3.47 -7.62 -9.89
N LEU A 222 4.28 -6.57 -9.93
CA LEU A 222 4.07 -5.33 -9.18
C LEU A 222 2.75 -4.65 -9.55
N ASP A 223 2.38 -4.72 -10.83
CA ASP A 223 1.21 -4.02 -11.39
C ASP A 223 -0.07 -4.87 -11.34
N GLN A 224 0.04 -6.14 -11.00
CA GLN A 224 -1.14 -7.01 -10.93
C GLN A 224 -1.92 -6.75 -9.65
N PRO A 225 -3.21 -6.38 -9.73
CA PRO A 225 -4.04 -6.28 -8.53
C PRO A 225 -4.10 -7.65 -7.86
N THR A 226 -4.03 -7.68 -6.52
CA THR A 226 -4.37 -8.89 -5.79
C THR A 226 -5.84 -9.24 -6.06
N TYR A 227 -6.22 -10.51 -5.90
CA TYR A 227 -7.60 -10.94 -6.07
C TYR A 227 -8.62 -10.06 -5.30
N LEU A 228 -8.29 -9.69 -4.06
CA LEU A 228 -9.11 -8.77 -3.25
C LEU A 228 -9.19 -7.36 -3.83
N GLN A 229 -8.08 -6.84 -4.36
CA GLN A 229 -8.09 -5.55 -5.05
C GLN A 229 -8.92 -5.60 -6.33
N SER A 230 -8.85 -6.69 -7.09
CA SER A 230 -9.69 -6.90 -8.28
C SER A 230 -11.17 -6.96 -7.91
N GLN A 231 -11.54 -7.67 -6.84
CA GLN A 231 -12.93 -7.70 -6.35
C GLN A 231 -13.43 -6.34 -5.87
N ALA A 232 -12.60 -5.61 -5.12
CA ALA A 232 -12.94 -4.26 -4.65
C ALA A 232 -13.08 -3.27 -5.82
N ALA A 233 -12.21 -3.35 -6.83
CA ALA A 233 -12.31 -2.55 -8.04
C ALA A 233 -13.59 -2.87 -8.83
N LEU A 234 -13.92 -4.15 -9.00
CA LEU A 234 -15.16 -4.59 -9.64
C LEU A 234 -16.41 -4.07 -8.89
N SER A 235 -16.37 -4.11 -7.56
CA SER A 235 -17.46 -3.63 -6.70
C SER A 235 -17.62 -2.10 -6.76
N ALA A 236 -16.51 -1.36 -6.84
CA ALA A 236 -16.53 0.09 -7.01
C ALA A 236 -17.07 0.49 -8.39
N THR A 237 -16.66 -0.21 -9.45
CA THR A 237 -17.16 0.03 -10.81
C THR A 237 -18.66 -0.28 -10.93
N THR A 238 -19.18 -1.29 -10.24
CA THR A 238 -20.64 -1.55 -10.21
C THR A 238 -21.40 -0.47 -9.47
N ALA A 239 -20.86 0.05 -8.37
CA ALA A 239 -21.48 1.17 -7.64
C ALA A 239 -21.48 2.49 -8.43
N ASP A 240 -20.47 2.71 -9.28
CA ASP A 240 -20.42 3.87 -10.19
C ASP A 240 -21.45 3.71 -11.34
N ILE A 241 -21.59 2.51 -11.91
CA ILE A 241 -22.60 2.23 -12.96
C ILE A 241 -24.03 2.42 -12.44
N ASP A 242 -24.32 2.00 -11.21
CA ASP A 242 -25.65 2.18 -10.60
C ASP A 242 -25.98 3.67 -10.31
N ASN A 243 -24.97 4.53 -10.15
CA ASN A 243 -25.16 5.98 -10.02
C ASN A 243 -25.30 6.67 -11.40
N ASP A 244 -24.59 6.20 -12.42
CA ASP A 244 -24.64 6.76 -13.77
C ASP A 244 -25.94 6.40 -14.54
N GLN A 245 -26.68 5.37 -14.12
CA GLN A 245 -27.99 5.04 -14.72
C GLN A 245 -29.12 6.03 -14.37
N VAL A 246 -28.87 7.02 -13.52
CA VAL A 246 -29.87 8.04 -13.16
C VAL A 246 -29.76 9.31 -14.02
N ASP A 247 -28.65 9.52 -14.74
CA ASP A 247 -28.43 10.72 -15.54
C ASP A 247 -27.87 10.41 -16.95
N GLU A 248 -28.76 10.25 -17.93
CA GLU A 248 -28.44 10.52 -19.34
C GLU A 248 -29.64 11.20 -20.04
N PRO A 249 -29.45 11.97 -21.13
CA PRO A 249 -28.22 12.61 -21.60
C PRO A 249 -28.46 14.02 -22.17
N GLN A 250 -27.44 14.89 -22.21
CA GLN A 250 -27.27 15.84 -23.32
C GLN A 250 -25.81 15.96 -23.75
N HIS A 251 -25.60 15.59 -25.02
CA HIS A 251 -24.41 15.74 -25.85
C HIS A 251 -23.54 16.98 -25.59
N LEU A 252 -22.22 16.79 -25.57
CA LEU A 252 -21.33 17.65 -26.36
C LEU A 252 -20.05 16.89 -26.76
N GLN A 253 -19.88 16.72 -28.07
CA GLN A 253 -18.66 16.24 -28.71
C GLN A 253 -17.59 17.33 -28.70
N THR A 254 -16.34 17.00 -28.39
CA THR A 254 -15.16 17.64 -29.03
C THR A 254 -13.97 16.68 -29.10
N LYS A 255 -13.29 16.76 -30.25
CA LYS A 255 -12.21 15.91 -30.79
C LYS A 255 -10.84 16.19 -30.14
N PRO A 256 -9.83 15.32 -30.33
CA PRO A 256 -8.47 15.50 -29.83
C PRO A 256 -7.62 16.30 -30.81
N ASP A 257 -6.83 17.27 -30.31
CA ASP A 257 -5.78 17.94 -31.08
C ASP A 257 -4.39 17.53 -30.57
N ASP A 258 -3.61 17.00 -31.51
CA ASP A 258 -2.16 16.79 -31.47
C ASP A 258 -1.45 18.14 -31.52
N ASP A 259 -0.44 18.37 -30.66
CA ASP A 259 0.68 19.21 -31.09
C ASP A 259 2.02 18.78 -30.46
N LYS A 260 3.00 18.62 -31.35
CA LYS A 260 4.39 18.24 -31.10
C LYS A 260 5.23 19.50 -31.11
N THR A 261 5.93 19.82 -30.03
CA THR A 261 7.08 20.73 -30.11
C THR A 261 8.25 20.27 -29.24
N LYS A 262 9.36 19.96 -29.92
CA LYS A 262 10.70 19.72 -29.38
C LYS A 262 11.28 21.02 -28.82
N LYS A 263 11.82 21.00 -27.60
CA LYS A 263 12.87 21.93 -27.16
C LYS A 263 13.93 21.18 -26.35
N THR A 264 15.15 21.20 -26.89
CA THR A 264 16.44 20.84 -26.27
C THR A 264 16.79 21.85 -25.19
N LYS A 265 17.36 21.42 -24.03
CA LYS A 265 18.20 22.26 -23.15
C LYS A 265 18.99 21.43 -22.11
N ASP A 266 20.29 21.73 -22.10
CA ASP A 266 21.35 21.61 -21.08
C ASP A 266 21.36 20.48 -20.04
N TYR A 267 22.46 19.72 -20.09
CA TYR A 267 22.88 18.74 -19.09
C TYR A 267 23.60 19.42 -17.92
N GLU A 268 22.85 19.97 -16.96
CA GLU A 268 23.35 20.06 -15.58
C GLU A 268 23.25 18.67 -14.95
N LYS A 269 24.34 18.19 -14.35
CA LYS A 269 24.42 16.93 -13.59
C LYS A 269 23.49 16.99 -12.37
N LYS A 270 22.19 16.80 -12.60
CA LYS A 270 21.22 16.44 -11.57
C LYS A 270 21.57 15.04 -11.09
N LEU A 271 21.71 14.90 -9.77
CA LEU A 271 21.70 13.61 -9.10
C LEU A 271 20.34 12.96 -9.38
N ILE A 272 20.27 12.16 -10.44
CA ILE A 272 19.08 11.35 -10.74
C ILE A 272 19.10 10.22 -9.72
N VAL A 273 18.44 10.45 -8.58
CA VAL A 273 18.02 9.35 -7.71
C VAL A 273 17.03 8.54 -8.55
N HIS A 274 17.46 7.37 -9.01
CA HIS A 274 16.60 6.39 -9.66
C HIS A 274 15.62 5.84 -8.63
N TYR A 275 14.63 6.63 -8.23
CA TYR A 275 13.46 6.11 -7.56
C TYR A 275 12.58 5.51 -8.66
N THR A 276 12.68 4.20 -8.86
CA THR A 276 11.67 3.47 -9.64
C THR A 276 10.38 3.50 -8.82
N HIS A 277 9.61 4.57 -9.00
CA HIS A 277 8.25 4.68 -8.47
C HIS A 277 7.48 3.42 -8.89
N GLU A 278 7.14 2.59 -7.93
CA GLU A 278 6.29 1.43 -8.17
C GLU A 278 4.92 1.91 -8.65
N LYS A 279 4.52 1.48 -9.85
CA LYS A 279 3.24 1.78 -10.47
C LYS A 279 2.03 1.35 -9.62
N ARG A 280 2.19 0.49 -8.60
CA ARG A 280 1.14 0.16 -7.62
C ARG A 280 0.62 1.36 -6.83
N PHE A 281 1.43 2.41 -6.67
CA PHE A 281 1.01 3.67 -6.08
C PHE A 281 0.39 4.61 -7.14
N GLN A 282 0.23 4.17 -8.40
CA GLN A 282 -0.41 4.98 -9.44
C GLN A 282 -1.93 5.13 -9.26
N SER A 283 -2.62 4.20 -8.62
CA SER A 283 -4.02 4.41 -8.21
C SER A 283 -4.12 5.31 -6.98
N LEU A 284 -3.06 5.32 -6.16
CA LEU A 284 -2.83 6.30 -5.09
C LEU A 284 -2.27 7.65 -5.63
N LYS A 285 -2.09 7.79 -6.97
CA LYS A 285 -1.56 8.98 -7.68
C LYS A 285 -2.57 10.08 -7.81
N ARG A 286 -3.21 10.35 -6.69
CA ARG A 286 -3.40 11.73 -6.32
C ARG A 286 -2.14 12.09 -5.57
N ASP A 287 -1.10 12.45 -6.33
CA ASP A 287 0.07 13.14 -5.79
C ASP A 287 -0.51 14.20 -4.84
N MET A 288 -0.33 13.99 -3.53
CA MET A 288 -1.11 14.73 -2.55
C MET A 288 -0.86 16.22 -2.70
N HIS A 289 0.34 16.57 -3.16
CA HIS A 289 0.72 17.91 -3.59
C HIS A 289 -0.08 18.38 -4.82
N ARG A 290 -0.23 17.55 -5.86
CA ARG A 290 -1.06 17.87 -7.03
C ARG A 290 -2.55 18.00 -6.70
N VAL A 291 -3.08 17.20 -5.78
CA VAL A 291 -4.48 17.33 -5.32
C VAL A 291 -4.65 18.55 -4.44
N TYR A 292 -3.70 18.80 -3.54
CA TYR A 292 -3.64 20.03 -2.77
C TYR A 292 -3.67 21.25 -3.71
N ASP A 293 -2.80 21.26 -4.72
CA ASP A 293 -2.65 22.37 -5.67
C ASP A 293 -3.87 22.53 -6.58
N ASN A 294 -4.49 21.44 -7.02
CA ASN A 294 -5.65 21.51 -7.92
C ASN A 294 -6.96 21.82 -7.22
N VAL A 295 -7.12 21.42 -5.95
CA VAL A 295 -8.42 21.52 -5.26
C VAL A 295 -8.45 22.69 -4.27
N PHE A 296 -7.31 23.09 -3.70
CA PHE A 296 -7.31 24.00 -2.55
C PHE A 296 -6.31 25.15 -2.62
N LYS A 297 -5.61 25.34 -3.74
CA LYS A 297 -4.66 26.46 -3.91
C LYS A 297 -5.33 27.83 -3.83
N ASP A 298 -6.62 27.89 -4.17
CA ASP A 298 -7.45 29.11 -4.15
C ASP A 298 -8.50 29.12 -3.03
N THR A 299 -8.40 28.22 -2.04
CA THR A 299 -9.30 28.25 -0.88
C THR A 299 -8.70 29.16 0.20
N PRO A 300 -9.43 30.17 0.70
CA PRO A 300 -8.91 31.19 1.62
C PRO A 300 -8.39 30.61 2.95
#